data_AF-A0A521KFJ3-F1
#
_entry.id   AF-A0A521KFJ3-F1
#
_cell.length_a   1.000
_cell.length_b   1.000
_cell.length_c   1.000
_cell.angle_alpha   90.00
_cell.angle_beta   90.00
_cell.angle_gamma   90.00
#
_symmetry.space_group_name_H-M   'P 1'
#
loop_
_entity.id
_entity.type
_entity.pdbx_description
1 polymer ?
#
loop_
_entity_poly.entity_id
_entity_poly.type
_entity_poly.pdbx_seq_one_letter_code
_entity_poly.pdbx_strand_id
1 'polypeptide(L)'
;MRAARLTHLAAAAALALFAGRAHADFVASGTFRYVDRAFTFGGGWTGAEPQLPVRQATVQVLDANSLAVLATGNTDNNGQFAIPVVASGSASLIVRCFSRSNQYGTFALQVVDNLGIEYSVSSATFANWDLSTNLAIGTVTAGKISAGGRQANPFNLLDQAVAAIDYVKARGASNPIAVVRMVWPGGAGSFALNSTATIADDDGYDDVVQLHELGHVVHNLYSDSDSTGGSHTFGESDQDPRLSFGEGWATFFAGAVRQSQGLFDPGYYLDCNGAAATGGVQLSMRMENGSPYASATGGEADEGAIFCALWDVVDTLATNDGGATDDDALNGTISFAGLGGDDAQWQVFTGPVRVATNLTIRDEFHGFFVPVDSGVYPQLDAIFNTWKQRFRLDALEPNNAIGSATPLVLGNAWSPTRTLYSSTANPPVPGDNDSDFYSFALAAAAVFEVETRYPGAASDATTYADTHVTVRRPDGSVFAQ
;
A
#
# COMPACT_ATOMS: atom_id res chain seq x y z
N MET A 1 3.49 39.94 -72.76
CA MET A 1 3.46 41.21 -72.00
C MET A 1 3.48 40.87 -70.51
N ARG A 2 4.40 41.48 -69.74
CA ARG A 2 4.63 41.40 -68.28
C ARG A 2 5.09 40.01 -67.80
N ALA A 3 6.38 39.69 -67.61
CA ALA A 3 7.52 40.33 -66.95
C ALA A 3 7.45 40.36 -65.41
N ALA A 4 8.50 39.75 -64.80
CA ALA A 4 8.98 39.84 -63.41
C ALA A 4 8.15 39.07 -62.36
N ARG A 5 8.70 38.28 -61.43
CA ARG A 5 10.00 38.34 -60.75
C ARG A 5 10.50 36.93 -60.38
N LEU A 6 11.65 36.54 -60.92
CA LEU A 6 12.61 35.64 -60.25
C LEU A 6 13.57 36.55 -59.49
N THR A 7 13.71 36.38 -58.18
CA THR A 7 14.97 36.50 -57.41
C THR A 7 14.67 36.44 -55.91
N HIS A 8 15.57 35.75 -55.19
CA HIS A 8 15.67 35.62 -53.72
C HIS A 8 14.99 34.40 -53.08
N LEU A 9 15.59 33.22 -53.30
CA LEU A 9 15.60 32.13 -52.32
C LEU A 9 16.75 31.17 -52.66
N ALA A 10 17.98 31.69 -52.61
CA ALA A 10 19.19 30.90 -52.77
C ALA A 10 20.25 31.40 -51.78
N ALA A 11 19.96 31.32 -50.48
CA ALA A 11 20.94 31.48 -49.39
C ALA A 11 20.30 31.17 -48.01
N ALA A 12 19.75 29.97 -47.79
CA ALA A 12 19.31 29.57 -46.45
C ALA A 12 19.20 28.05 -46.26
N ALA A 13 20.02 27.23 -46.93
CA ALA A 13 19.92 25.77 -46.87
C ALA A 13 21.27 25.06 -46.71
N ALA A 14 22.20 25.65 -45.96
CA ALA A 14 23.51 25.03 -45.69
C ALA A 14 24.09 25.39 -44.32
N LEU A 15 23.26 25.48 -43.27
CA LEU A 15 23.75 25.69 -41.90
C LEU A 15 22.87 25.00 -40.84
N ALA A 16 22.57 23.73 -41.06
CA ALA A 16 21.93 22.90 -40.03
C ALA A 16 22.31 21.44 -40.25
N LEU A 17 23.53 21.04 -39.86
CA LEU A 17 23.92 19.63 -39.62
C LEU A 17 25.35 19.53 -39.06
N PHE A 18 25.65 20.30 -38.03
CA PHE A 18 26.68 19.94 -37.05
C PHE A 18 26.21 20.33 -35.65
N ALA A 19 25.03 19.84 -35.26
CA ALA A 19 24.80 19.58 -33.85
C ALA A 19 25.68 18.37 -33.52
N GLY A 20 26.95 18.63 -33.19
CA GLY A 20 27.81 17.60 -32.62
C GLY A 20 27.04 16.98 -31.47
N ARG A 21 26.89 15.66 -31.47
CA ARG A 21 26.44 14.95 -30.27
C ARG A 21 27.40 15.41 -29.17
N ALA A 22 26.87 16.05 -28.13
CA ALA A 22 27.67 16.32 -26.94
C ALA A 22 28.18 14.95 -26.47
N HIS A 23 29.46 14.69 -26.73
CA HIS A 23 30.11 13.50 -26.21
C HIS A 23 30.28 13.75 -24.71
N ALA A 24 29.93 12.76 -23.90
CA ALA A 24 30.32 12.78 -22.50
C ALA A 24 31.85 12.89 -22.46
N ASP A 25 32.37 13.88 -21.74
CA ASP A 25 33.80 14.09 -21.57
C ASP A 25 34.38 13.05 -20.59
N PHE A 26 33.55 12.61 -19.63
CA PHE A 26 33.82 11.46 -18.76
C PHE A 26 32.53 10.82 -18.23
N VAL A 27 32.65 9.64 -17.62
CA VAL A 27 31.58 8.95 -16.90
C VAL A 27 31.90 8.93 -15.41
N ALA A 28 30.97 9.40 -14.58
CA ALA A 28 31.01 9.21 -13.13
C ALA A 28 30.24 7.92 -12.77
N SER A 29 30.86 7.05 -11.98
CA SER A 29 30.30 5.74 -11.63
C SER A 29 30.60 5.33 -10.19
N GLY A 30 29.78 4.43 -9.66
CA GLY A 30 29.95 3.89 -8.31
C GLY A 30 28.71 3.18 -7.82
N THR A 31 28.68 2.92 -6.51
CA THR A 31 27.59 2.24 -5.83
C THR A 31 27.18 3.01 -4.59
N PHE A 32 25.88 3.23 -4.39
CA PHE A 32 25.32 3.69 -3.12
C PHE A 32 24.61 2.55 -2.40
N ARG A 33 24.90 2.41 -1.11
CA ARG A 33 24.26 1.48 -0.18
C ARG A 33 23.73 2.23 1.03
N TYR A 34 22.85 1.60 1.79
CA TYR A 34 22.42 2.09 3.10
C TYR A 34 22.59 0.99 4.14
N VAL A 35 22.88 1.38 5.38
CA VAL A 35 22.84 0.45 6.52
C VAL A 35 21.38 0.25 6.89
N ASP A 36 20.95 -1.01 6.84
CA ASP A 36 19.62 -1.47 7.20
C ASP A 36 19.64 -2.19 8.56
N ARG A 37 18.47 -2.59 9.09
CA ARG A 37 18.34 -3.38 10.30
C ARG A 37 17.45 -4.60 10.06
N ALA A 38 18.04 -5.78 10.18
CA ALA A 38 17.27 -7.01 10.05
C ALA A 38 16.42 -7.28 11.30
N PHE A 39 15.18 -7.69 11.07
CA PHE A 39 14.21 -8.07 12.09
C PHE A 39 13.61 -9.47 11.79
N THR A 40 12.94 -10.04 12.78
CA THR A 40 12.14 -11.28 12.66
C THR A 40 10.86 -11.13 13.44
N PHE A 41 9.78 -11.77 12.99
CA PHE A 41 8.46 -11.67 13.63
C PHE A 41 8.50 -11.85 15.16
N GLY A 42 9.03 -12.98 15.65
CA GLY A 42 9.02 -13.28 17.09
C GLY A 42 10.16 -12.63 17.90
N GLY A 43 11.17 -12.08 17.21
CA GLY A 43 12.40 -11.60 17.84
C GLY A 43 12.63 -10.10 17.74
N GLY A 44 11.84 -9.37 16.93
CA GLY A 44 12.11 -7.97 16.60
C GLY A 44 13.50 -7.80 15.98
N TRP A 45 14.21 -6.74 16.37
CA TRP A 45 15.56 -6.47 15.88
C TRP A 45 16.53 -7.60 16.20
N THR A 46 17.18 -8.16 15.16
CA THR A 46 18.17 -9.24 15.31
C THR A 46 19.55 -8.72 15.74
N GLY A 47 19.80 -7.41 15.56
CA GLY A 47 21.12 -6.79 15.72
C GLY A 47 22.02 -6.91 14.49
N ALA A 48 21.59 -7.61 13.43
CA ALA A 48 22.28 -7.58 12.16
C ALA A 48 21.96 -6.29 11.39
N GLU A 49 23.02 -5.68 10.85
CA GLU A 49 22.94 -4.39 10.14
C GLU A 49 23.50 -4.55 8.72
N PRO A 50 22.76 -5.21 7.81
CA PRO A 50 23.23 -5.43 6.46
C PRO A 50 23.36 -4.12 5.69
N GLN A 51 24.20 -4.13 4.66
CA GLN A 51 24.29 -3.01 3.71
C GLN A 51 23.50 -3.34 2.46
N LEU A 52 22.35 -2.71 2.28
CA LEU A 52 21.45 -2.92 1.15
C LEU A 52 21.67 -1.88 0.05
N PRO A 53 21.36 -2.17 -1.22
CA PRO A 53 21.49 -1.21 -2.31
C PRO A 53 20.50 -0.04 -2.13
N VAL A 54 20.95 1.19 -2.41
CA VAL A 54 20.01 2.31 -2.56
C VAL A 54 19.40 2.21 -3.96
N ARG A 55 18.18 1.67 -4.10
CA ARG A 55 17.56 1.44 -5.42
C ARG A 55 16.93 2.72 -5.99
N GLN A 56 17.09 2.91 -7.30
CA GLN A 56 16.37 3.94 -8.09
C GLN A 56 16.52 5.40 -7.61
N ALA A 57 17.47 5.70 -6.73
CA ALA A 57 17.65 7.01 -6.15
C ALA A 57 18.35 7.98 -7.10
N THR A 58 18.08 9.26 -6.95
CA THR A 58 18.64 10.34 -7.76
C THR A 58 20.06 10.63 -7.28
N VAL A 59 20.99 10.66 -8.23
CA VAL A 59 22.41 10.94 -8.00
C VAL A 59 22.81 12.16 -8.82
N GLN A 60 23.52 13.08 -8.19
CA GLN A 60 24.10 14.26 -8.83
C GLN A 60 25.62 14.24 -8.75
N VAL A 61 26.27 14.62 -9.86
CA VAL A 61 27.69 14.97 -9.90
C VAL A 61 27.77 16.48 -9.76
N LEU A 62 28.47 16.95 -8.73
CA LEU A 62 28.52 18.37 -8.34
C LEU A 62 29.96 18.88 -8.39
N ASP A 63 30.14 20.14 -8.76
CA ASP A 63 31.36 20.88 -8.41
C ASP A 63 31.36 21.14 -6.90
N ALA A 64 32.39 20.69 -6.20
CA ALA A 64 32.46 20.71 -4.74
C ALA A 64 32.62 22.12 -4.14
N ASN A 65 33.04 23.11 -4.94
CA ASN A 65 33.24 24.48 -4.45
C ASN A 65 31.96 25.31 -4.58
N SER A 66 31.31 25.24 -5.75
CA SER A 66 30.13 26.02 -6.10
C SER A 66 28.81 25.29 -5.86
N LEU A 67 28.86 23.96 -5.67
CA LEU A 67 27.70 23.05 -5.65
C LEU A 67 26.89 23.07 -6.95
N ALA A 68 27.47 23.52 -8.06
CA ALA A 68 26.84 23.46 -9.37
C ALA A 68 26.65 22.00 -9.80
N VAL A 69 25.43 21.65 -10.25
CA VAL A 69 25.11 20.32 -10.80
C VAL A 69 25.70 20.21 -12.20
N LEU A 70 26.63 19.28 -12.37
CA LEU A 70 27.27 18.97 -13.64
C LEU A 70 26.50 17.89 -14.41
N ALA A 71 25.92 16.94 -13.69
CA ALA A 71 25.07 15.90 -14.26
C ALA A 71 24.15 15.29 -13.20
N THR A 72 23.04 14.72 -13.65
CA THR A 72 22.07 13.98 -12.83
C THR A 72 21.80 12.63 -13.48
N GLY A 73 21.68 11.59 -12.66
CA GLY A 73 21.18 10.29 -13.07
C GLY A 73 20.61 9.55 -11.87
N ASN A 74 20.56 8.23 -11.94
CA ASN A 74 19.98 7.40 -10.90
C ASN A 74 20.81 6.16 -10.62
N THR A 75 20.66 5.61 -9.41
CA THR A 75 21.09 4.24 -9.12
C THR A 75 20.14 3.23 -9.75
N ASP A 76 20.64 2.04 -10.07
CA ASP A 76 19.85 0.89 -10.51
C ASP A 76 19.38 0.04 -9.32
N ASN A 77 18.81 -1.14 -9.60
CA ASN A 77 18.33 -2.08 -8.57
C ASN A 77 19.45 -2.67 -7.69
N ASN A 78 20.72 -2.53 -8.09
CA ASN A 78 21.89 -2.95 -7.33
C ASN A 78 22.59 -1.77 -6.62
N GLY A 79 21.98 -0.58 -6.65
CA GLY A 79 22.56 0.64 -6.10
C GLY A 79 23.69 1.22 -6.96
N GLN A 80 23.93 0.68 -8.16
CA GLN A 80 25.01 1.10 -9.04
C GLN A 80 24.55 2.25 -9.94
N PHE A 81 25.44 3.17 -10.28
CA PHE A 81 25.15 4.22 -11.25
C PHE A 81 26.31 4.41 -12.22
N ALA A 82 25.98 4.91 -13.42
CA ALA A 82 26.94 5.37 -14.42
C ALA A 82 26.35 6.59 -15.14
N ILE A 83 26.86 7.78 -14.83
CA ILE A 83 26.33 9.06 -15.29
C ILE A 83 27.33 9.69 -16.28
N PRO A 84 26.96 9.87 -17.55
CA PRO A 84 27.75 10.66 -18.48
C PRO A 84 27.75 12.13 -18.07
N VAL A 85 28.92 12.75 -18.05
CA VAL A 85 29.11 14.16 -17.68
C VAL A 85 29.72 14.92 -18.86
N VAL A 86 29.14 16.08 -19.18
CA VAL A 86 29.65 16.99 -20.20
C VAL A 86 30.30 18.18 -19.50
N ALA A 87 31.61 18.15 -19.37
CA ALA A 87 32.42 19.17 -18.72
C ALA A 87 33.89 19.04 -19.14
N SER A 88 34.65 20.14 -19.13
CA SER A 88 36.05 20.15 -19.59
C SER A 88 36.98 20.84 -18.60
N GLY A 89 38.26 20.47 -18.62
CA GLY A 89 39.28 21.05 -17.74
C GLY A 89 39.42 20.26 -16.44
N SER A 90 39.56 20.96 -15.32
CA SER A 90 39.61 20.32 -14.00
C SER A 90 38.63 20.98 -13.03
N ALA A 91 38.06 20.17 -12.14
CA ALA A 91 37.16 20.62 -11.08
C ALA A 91 37.30 19.74 -9.84
N SER A 92 36.99 20.28 -8.67
CA SER A 92 36.82 19.45 -7.47
C SER A 92 35.44 18.84 -7.51
N LEU A 93 35.32 17.52 -7.47
CA LEU A 93 34.03 16.83 -7.65
C LEU A 93 33.52 16.21 -6.35
N ILE A 94 32.20 16.22 -6.17
CA ILE A 94 31.50 15.40 -5.17
C ILE A 94 30.30 14.74 -5.84
N VAL A 95 30.06 13.46 -5.55
CA VAL A 95 28.89 12.74 -6.04
C VAL A 95 27.92 12.53 -4.89
N ARG A 96 26.68 12.98 -5.05
CA ARG A 96 25.66 12.99 -4.00
C ARG A 96 24.44 12.17 -4.42
N CYS A 97 24.03 11.24 -3.56
CA CYS A 97 22.79 10.49 -3.69
C CYS A 97 21.74 11.10 -2.75
N PHE A 98 20.52 11.30 -3.23
CA PHE A 98 19.41 11.89 -2.49
C PHE A 98 18.38 10.82 -2.14
N SER A 99 17.65 11.01 -1.04
CA SER A 99 16.48 10.21 -0.68
C SER A 99 15.26 10.53 -1.57
N ARG A 100 15.46 10.50 -2.89
CA ARG A 100 14.48 10.83 -3.94
C ARG A 100 14.66 9.92 -5.15
N SER A 101 13.58 9.41 -5.73
CA SER A 101 13.57 8.83 -7.07
C SER A 101 12.75 9.66 -8.06
N ASN A 102 13.35 10.00 -9.21
CA ASN A 102 12.66 10.61 -10.36
C ASN A 102 12.39 9.59 -11.49
N GLN A 103 12.54 8.28 -11.22
CA GLN A 103 12.38 7.23 -12.23
C GLN A 103 10.90 6.88 -12.49
N TYR A 104 10.00 7.36 -11.64
CA TYR A 104 8.57 6.98 -11.63
C TYR A 104 7.67 8.01 -12.33
N GLY A 105 8.21 8.76 -13.30
CA GLY A 105 7.49 9.75 -14.08
C GLY A 105 7.67 11.17 -13.57
N THR A 106 6.67 12.02 -13.77
CA THR A 106 6.73 13.45 -13.43
C THR A 106 6.82 13.69 -11.92
N PHE A 107 6.18 12.82 -11.14
CA PHE A 107 6.12 12.95 -9.69
C PHE A 107 7.14 12.02 -9.03
N ALA A 108 7.96 12.59 -8.17
CA ALA A 108 9.02 11.86 -7.49
C ALA A 108 8.45 10.98 -6.37
N LEU A 109 9.21 9.93 -6.03
CA LEU A 109 9.18 9.34 -4.70
C LEU A 109 10.22 10.10 -3.87
N GLN A 110 9.89 10.56 -2.67
CA GLN A 110 10.86 11.29 -1.84
C GLN A 110 10.67 11.04 -0.36
N VAL A 111 11.79 11.05 0.37
CA VAL A 111 11.83 11.01 1.84
C VAL A 111 12.42 12.32 2.32
N VAL A 112 11.70 12.97 3.24
CA VAL A 112 12.06 14.29 3.78
C VAL A 112 11.95 14.31 5.30
N ASP A 113 12.63 15.27 5.92
CA ASP A 113 12.39 15.62 7.32
C ASP A 113 11.08 16.41 7.51
N ASN A 114 10.74 16.75 8.76
CA ASN A 114 9.56 17.55 9.09
C ASN A 114 9.57 18.99 8.55
N LEU A 115 10.72 19.46 8.03
CA LEU A 115 10.84 20.75 7.36
C LEU A 115 10.72 20.62 5.83
N GLY A 116 10.48 19.42 5.32
CA GLY A 116 10.39 19.12 3.90
C GLY A 116 11.76 19.05 3.20
N ILE A 117 12.84 18.88 3.96
CA ILE A 117 14.20 18.81 3.42
C ILE A 117 14.58 17.36 3.15
N GLU A 118 15.13 17.12 1.96
CA GLU A 118 15.59 15.79 1.57
C GLU A 118 16.90 15.41 2.24
N TYR A 119 17.00 14.13 2.57
CA TYR A 119 18.24 13.53 3.03
C TYR A 119 19.18 13.24 1.85
N SER A 120 20.47 13.21 2.13
CA SER A 120 21.46 12.83 1.12
C SER A 120 22.72 12.25 1.76
N VAL A 121 23.42 11.42 0.98
CA VAL A 121 24.77 10.93 1.30
C VAL A 121 25.69 11.30 0.15
N SER A 122 26.94 11.69 0.46
CA SER A 122 27.90 12.12 -0.54
C SER A 122 29.19 11.30 -0.48
N SER A 123 29.84 11.15 -1.62
CA SER A 123 31.22 10.66 -1.70
C SER A 123 32.20 11.60 -0.97
N ALA A 124 33.45 11.15 -0.84
CA ALA A 124 34.55 12.08 -0.60
C ALA A 124 34.67 13.10 -1.74
N THR A 125 35.35 14.22 -1.47
CA THR A 125 35.70 15.21 -2.50
C THR A 125 36.91 14.73 -3.30
N PHE A 126 36.77 14.68 -4.62
CA PHE A 126 37.84 14.41 -5.57
C PHE A 126 38.42 15.74 -6.05
N ALA A 127 39.43 16.24 -5.35
CA ALA A 127 39.98 17.57 -5.60
C ALA A 127 40.70 17.66 -6.95
N ASN A 128 40.44 18.74 -7.71
CA ASN A 128 41.08 19.03 -8.99
C ASN A 128 41.10 17.85 -9.98
N TRP A 129 39.99 17.11 -10.07
CA TRP A 129 39.82 15.97 -10.97
C TRP A 129 39.93 16.38 -12.43
N ASP A 130 40.64 15.59 -13.24
CA ASP A 130 40.72 15.77 -14.69
C ASP A 130 39.41 15.29 -15.33
N LEU A 131 38.64 16.23 -15.89
CA LEU A 131 37.32 15.98 -16.47
C LEU A 131 37.36 15.25 -17.82
N SER A 132 38.55 14.85 -18.30
CA SER A 132 38.71 13.90 -19.41
C SER A 132 38.85 12.44 -18.96
N THR A 133 38.86 12.19 -17.64
CA THR A 133 39.04 10.87 -17.04
C THR A 133 37.79 10.41 -16.30
N ASN A 134 37.35 9.19 -16.58
CA ASN A 134 36.23 8.56 -15.87
C ASN A 134 36.47 8.54 -14.36
N LEU A 135 35.46 8.95 -13.59
CA LEU A 135 35.48 8.96 -12.13
C LEU A 135 34.78 7.69 -11.63
N ALA A 136 35.47 6.89 -10.83
CA ALA A 136 34.89 5.78 -10.08
C ALA A 136 34.97 6.09 -8.59
N ILE A 137 33.83 6.36 -7.94
CA ILE A 137 33.80 6.76 -6.53
C ILE A 137 33.89 5.58 -5.55
N GLY A 138 33.82 4.35 -6.07
CA GLY A 138 33.69 3.14 -5.24
C GLY A 138 32.29 3.00 -4.65
N THR A 139 32.22 2.44 -3.43
CA THR A 139 30.97 2.27 -2.68
C THR A 139 30.86 3.34 -1.60
N VAL A 140 29.72 4.01 -1.54
CA VAL A 140 29.35 4.93 -0.47
C VAL A 140 28.16 4.35 0.28
N THR A 141 28.30 4.15 1.59
CA THR A 141 27.23 3.61 2.44
C THR A 141 26.66 4.70 3.33
N ALA A 142 25.36 4.98 3.20
CA ALA A 142 24.63 5.86 4.11
C ALA A 142 24.48 5.20 5.49
N GLY A 143 25.04 5.85 6.51
CA GLY A 143 24.92 5.41 7.90
C GLY A 143 23.54 5.68 8.48
N LYS A 144 23.25 4.98 9.58
CA LYS A 144 22.04 5.18 10.39
C LYS A 144 22.05 6.59 10.98
N ILE A 145 20.88 7.21 11.08
CA ILE A 145 20.70 8.51 11.74
C ILE A 145 19.83 8.37 12.99
N SER A 146 19.89 9.36 13.88
CA SER A 146 19.13 9.36 15.12
C SER A 146 18.27 10.62 15.27
N ALA A 147 17.02 10.44 15.65
CA ALA A 147 16.06 11.48 16.00
C ALA A 147 15.22 11.00 17.18
N GLY A 148 14.93 11.87 18.15
CA GLY A 148 14.17 11.47 19.35
C GLY A 148 14.83 10.36 20.21
N GLY A 149 16.09 10.02 19.98
CA GLY A 149 16.75 8.85 20.58
C GLY A 149 16.47 7.51 19.87
N ARG A 150 15.67 7.54 18.79
CA ARG A 150 15.39 6.41 17.90
C ARG A 150 16.32 6.41 16.68
N GLN A 151 16.35 5.33 15.92
CA GLN A 151 17.23 5.16 14.76
C GLN A 151 16.44 4.92 13.46
N ALA A 152 16.94 5.45 12.35
CA ALA A 152 16.39 5.20 11.01
C ALA A 152 17.45 5.27 9.90
N ASN A 153 17.03 4.97 8.67
CA ASN A 153 17.73 5.35 7.46
C ASN A 153 16.74 5.86 6.40
N PRO A 154 16.78 7.14 5.98
CA PRO A 154 15.91 7.68 4.93
C PRO A 154 16.00 6.94 3.60
N PHE A 155 17.12 6.26 3.34
CA PHE A 155 17.26 5.42 2.15
C PHE A 155 16.54 4.07 2.27
N ASN A 156 16.29 3.57 3.49
CA ASN A 156 15.40 2.43 3.71
C ASN A 156 13.95 2.80 3.36
N LEU A 157 13.46 3.94 3.87
CA LEU A 157 12.13 4.45 3.54
C LEU A 157 11.96 4.63 2.03
N LEU A 158 12.97 5.19 1.35
CA LEU A 158 12.93 5.31 -0.11
C LEU A 158 12.84 3.93 -0.78
N ASP A 159 13.57 2.95 -0.27
CA ASP A 159 13.58 1.59 -0.80
C ASP A 159 12.21 0.89 -0.66
N GLN A 160 11.52 1.12 0.46
CA GLN A 160 10.13 0.67 0.65
C GLN A 160 9.16 1.37 -0.31
N ALA A 161 9.30 2.69 -0.53
CA ALA A 161 8.50 3.41 -1.52
C ALA A 161 8.75 2.89 -2.95
N VAL A 162 10.00 2.58 -3.29
CA VAL A 162 10.37 1.95 -4.57
C VAL A 162 9.70 0.59 -4.70
N ALA A 163 9.78 -0.25 -3.67
CA ALA A 163 9.15 -1.58 -3.68
C ALA A 163 7.63 -1.52 -3.85
N ALA A 164 6.96 -0.64 -3.10
CA ALA A 164 5.51 -0.44 -3.19
C ALA A 164 5.07 -0.02 -4.59
N ILE A 165 5.78 0.93 -5.21
CA ILE A 165 5.42 1.41 -6.55
C ILE A 165 5.79 0.41 -7.65
N ASP A 166 6.91 -0.32 -7.52
CA ASP A 166 7.25 -1.41 -8.43
C ASP A 166 6.20 -2.53 -8.39
N TYR A 167 5.71 -2.89 -7.19
CA TYR A 167 4.66 -3.90 -6.99
C TYR A 167 3.38 -3.56 -7.77
N VAL A 168 2.83 -2.35 -7.61
CA VAL A 168 1.59 -1.97 -8.31
C VAL A 168 1.81 -1.81 -9.82
N LYS A 169 2.99 -1.32 -10.23
CA LYS A 169 3.32 -1.18 -11.66
C LYS A 169 3.47 -2.52 -12.37
N ALA A 170 3.98 -3.55 -11.68
CA ALA A 170 4.03 -4.91 -12.21
C ALA A 170 2.63 -5.45 -12.55
N ARG A 171 1.59 -4.94 -11.87
CA ARG A 171 0.17 -5.29 -12.06
C ARG A 171 -0.58 -4.30 -12.97
N GLY A 172 0.16 -3.45 -13.69
CA GLY A 172 -0.40 -2.55 -14.70
C GLY A 172 -0.81 -1.17 -14.20
N ALA A 173 -0.46 -0.78 -12.96
CA ALA A 173 -0.66 0.59 -12.49
C ALA A 173 0.07 1.61 -13.37
N SER A 174 -0.53 2.79 -13.55
CA SER A 174 0.16 3.94 -14.14
C SER A 174 1.24 4.48 -13.18
N ASN A 175 2.10 5.37 -13.68
CA ASN A 175 2.95 6.16 -12.80
C ASN A 175 2.11 6.93 -11.77
N PRO A 176 2.65 7.21 -10.57
CA PRO A 176 2.01 8.06 -9.57
C PRO A 176 1.55 9.40 -10.18
N ILE A 177 0.37 9.87 -9.77
CA ILE A 177 -0.23 11.14 -10.22
C ILE A 177 0.01 12.30 -9.24
N ALA A 178 0.72 12.03 -8.16
CA ALA A 178 1.17 13.00 -7.18
C ALA A 178 2.53 12.55 -6.62
N VAL A 179 3.22 13.47 -5.94
CA VAL A 179 4.46 13.13 -5.26
C VAL A 179 4.13 12.18 -4.10
N VAL A 180 4.71 10.98 -4.14
CA VAL A 180 4.68 10.04 -3.00
C VAL A 180 5.76 10.49 -2.04
N ARG A 181 5.35 10.98 -0.87
CA ARG A 181 6.24 11.52 0.14
C ARG A 181 6.22 10.63 1.37
N MET A 182 7.40 10.28 1.86
CA MET A 182 7.56 9.79 3.23
C MET A 182 8.21 10.88 4.09
N VAL A 183 7.69 11.09 5.29
CA VAL A 183 8.23 12.05 6.25
C VAL A 183 8.75 11.28 7.46
N TRP A 184 10.03 11.45 7.77
CA TRP A 184 10.63 10.92 8.98
C TRP A 184 11.69 11.91 9.45
N PRO A 185 11.83 12.22 10.75
CA PRO A 185 11.09 11.67 11.89
C PRO A 185 9.69 12.29 12.05
N GLY A 186 8.63 11.49 12.14
CA GLY A 186 7.23 11.93 12.05
C GLY A 186 6.49 12.14 13.38
N GLY A 187 7.16 11.95 14.53
CA GLY A 187 6.55 12.09 15.85
C GLY A 187 6.15 10.75 16.47
N ALA A 188 5.01 10.73 17.18
CA ALA A 188 4.65 9.63 18.07
C ALA A 188 3.90 8.46 17.40
N GLY A 189 3.46 8.62 16.15
CA GLY A 189 2.71 7.60 15.44
C GLY A 189 2.85 7.78 13.94
N SER A 190 2.80 6.64 13.24
CA SER A 190 2.73 6.59 11.79
C SER A 190 1.31 6.84 11.31
N PHE A 191 1.17 7.54 10.19
CA PHE A 191 -0.12 7.77 9.52
C PHE A 191 0.08 8.25 8.09
N ALA A 192 -0.90 7.98 7.22
CA ALA A 192 -0.94 8.50 5.87
C ALA A 192 -2.04 9.55 5.67
N LEU A 193 -1.76 10.54 4.83
CA LEU A 193 -2.73 11.52 4.37
C LEU A 193 -2.45 11.87 2.90
N ASN A 194 -3.44 11.65 2.04
CA ASN A 194 -3.33 11.83 0.59
C ASN A 194 -2.13 11.04 0.04
N SER A 195 -1.14 11.73 -0.53
CA SER A 195 0.07 11.13 -1.09
C SER A 195 1.28 11.18 -0.15
N THR A 196 1.07 11.39 1.16
CA THR A 196 2.13 11.50 2.15
C THR A 196 1.95 10.48 3.28
N ALA A 197 2.96 9.64 3.52
CA ALA A 197 3.10 8.80 4.69
C ALA A 197 4.02 9.51 5.70
N THR A 198 3.56 9.71 6.93
CA THR A 198 4.36 10.21 8.06
C THR A 198 4.73 9.01 8.91
N ILE A 199 6.03 8.82 9.14
CA ILE A 199 6.56 7.63 9.83
C ILE A 199 7.06 8.04 11.21
N ALA A 200 6.60 7.37 12.26
CA ALA A 200 6.95 7.68 13.64
C ALA A 200 8.46 7.71 13.86
N ASP A 201 8.89 8.39 14.93
CA ASP A 201 10.30 8.50 15.29
C ASP A 201 10.94 7.11 15.45
N ASP A 202 10.20 6.13 15.98
CA ASP A 202 10.63 4.72 16.16
C ASP A 202 10.63 3.89 14.87
N ASP A 203 9.76 4.20 13.92
CA ASP A 203 9.39 3.26 12.84
C ASP A 203 10.30 3.38 11.61
N GLY A 204 11.41 4.11 11.72
CA GLY A 204 12.28 4.43 10.59
C GLY A 204 13.08 3.26 10.01
N TYR A 205 12.96 2.06 10.59
CA TYR A 205 13.40 0.77 10.01
C TYR A 205 12.27 -0.26 9.96
N ASP A 206 11.07 0.09 10.39
CA ASP A 206 9.94 -0.83 10.42
C ASP A 206 9.34 -0.91 9.03
N ASP A 207 9.95 -1.74 8.18
CA ASP A 207 9.55 -1.88 6.78
C ASP A 207 8.07 -2.16 6.63
N VAL A 208 7.50 -2.97 7.54
CA VAL A 208 6.08 -3.33 7.47
C VAL A 208 5.18 -2.13 7.81
N VAL A 209 5.52 -1.34 8.82
CA VAL A 209 4.79 -0.11 9.16
C VAL A 209 4.91 0.91 8.01
N GLN A 210 6.12 1.07 7.48
CA GLN A 210 6.37 1.95 6.32
C GLN A 210 5.53 1.55 5.10
N LEU A 211 5.47 0.24 4.80
CA LEU A 211 4.68 -0.29 3.70
C LEU A 211 3.16 -0.24 3.97
N HIS A 212 2.73 -0.38 5.22
CA HIS A 212 1.34 -0.19 5.63
C HIS A 212 0.90 1.26 5.31
N GLU A 213 1.66 2.26 5.74
CA GLU A 213 1.33 3.66 5.43
C GLU A 213 1.42 3.98 3.94
N LEU A 214 2.35 3.34 3.23
CA LEU A 214 2.40 3.41 1.77
C LEU A 214 1.19 2.72 1.12
N GLY A 215 0.63 1.68 1.75
CA GLY A 215 -0.63 1.04 1.37
C GLY A 215 -1.78 2.04 1.37
N HIS A 216 -1.93 2.82 2.44
CA HIS A 216 -2.89 3.94 2.47
C HIS A 216 -2.64 4.99 1.39
N VAL A 217 -1.38 5.32 1.11
CA VAL A 217 -1.03 6.21 -0.02
C VAL A 217 -1.45 5.60 -1.36
N VAL A 218 -1.20 4.30 -1.57
CA VAL A 218 -1.62 3.58 -2.79
C VAL A 218 -3.14 3.55 -2.91
N HIS A 219 -3.86 3.36 -1.80
CA HIS A 219 -5.32 3.45 -1.72
C HIS A 219 -5.82 4.79 -2.26
N ASN A 220 -5.28 5.90 -1.75
CA ASN A 220 -5.65 7.25 -2.17
C ASN A 220 -5.28 7.58 -3.62
N LEU A 221 -4.23 6.96 -4.17
CA LEU A 221 -3.75 7.26 -5.52
C LEU A 221 -4.44 6.45 -6.62
N TYR A 222 -4.83 5.20 -6.33
CA TYR A 222 -5.26 4.25 -7.34
C TYR A 222 -6.65 3.67 -7.12
N SER A 223 -7.24 3.87 -5.94
CA SER A 223 -8.57 3.39 -5.57
C SER A 223 -9.37 4.47 -4.86
N ASP A 224 -10.37 4.10 -4.07
CA ASP A 224 -11.19 4.95 -3.20
C ASP A 224 -11.12 4.42 -1.77
N SER A 225 -11.21 5.28 -0.76
CA SER A 225 -11.20 4.89 0.64
C SER A 225 -12.26 5.66 1.41
N ASP A 226 -13.23 4.93 1.96
CA ASP A 226 -14.28 5.46 2.82
C ASP A 226 -13.96 5.30 4.33
N SER A 227 -12.70 4.99 4.66
CA SER A 227 -12.26 4.87 6.05
C SER A 227 -12.55 6.16 6.81
N THR A 228 -13.17 6.02 7.99
CA THR A 228 -13.43 7.16 8.88
C THR A 228 -12.17 7.64 9.60
N GLY A 229 -11.09 6.85 9.55
CA GLY A 229 -9.98 6.93 10.48
C GLY A 229 -10.43 6.69 11.92
N GLY A 230 -9.48 6.76 12.85
CA GLY A 230 -9.75 6.63 14.29
C GLY A 230 -8.81 5.64 14.97
N SER A 231 -8.98 5.51 16.29
CA SER A 231 -8.26 4.50 17.07
C SER A 231 -8.76 3.12 16.66
N HIS A 232 -7.83 2.20 16.45
CA HIS A 232 -8.09 0.80 16.15
C HIS A 232 -6.92 -0.05 16.67
N THR A 233 -7.13 -1.35 16.82
CA THR A 233 -6.08 -2.32 17.14
C THR A 233 -6.47 -3.73 16.68
N PHE A 234 -5.47 -4.60 16.55
CA PHE A 234 -5.71 -6.01 16.24
C PHE A 234 -6.57 -6.72 17.29
N GLY A 235 -7.48 -7.55 16.82
CA GLY A 235 -8.41 -8.32 17.65
C GLY A 235 -9.59 -7.52 18.19
N GLU A 236 -9.79 -6.30 17.67
CA GLU A 236 -11.00 -5.50 17.89
C GLU A 236 -11.98 -5.80 16.74
N SER A 237 -12.96 -6.66 17.01
CA SER A 237 -13.96 -7.08 16.00
C SER A 237 -15.22 -6.21 15.99
N ASP A 238 -15.12 -4.99 16.52
CA ASP A 238 -16.20 -3.99 16.60
C ASP A 238 -15.85 -2.60 16.04
N GLN A 239 -14.88 -2.57 15.13
CA GLN A 239 -14.51 -1.36 14.39
C GLN A 239 -15.59 -0.97 13.35
N ASP A 240 -15.50 0.24 12.80
CA ASP A 240 -16.25 0.59 11.58
C ASP A 240 -15.72 -0.29 10.42
N PRO A 241 -16.57 -1.08 9.73
CA PRO A 241 -16.10 -1.97 8.65
C PRO A 241 -15.34 -1.26 7.51
N ARG A 242 -15.59 0.05 7.31
CA ARG A 242 -14.85 0.87 6.33
C ARG A 242 -13.44 1.18 6.82
N LEU A 243 -13.29 1.40 8.13
CA LEU A 243 -11.98 1.53 8.78
C LEU A 243 -11.23 0.21 8.70
N SER A 244 -11.85 -0.90 9.12
CA SER A 244 -11.23 -2.24 9.07
C SER A 244 -10.75 -2.60 7.67
N PHE A 245 -11.54 -2.29 6.63
CA PHE A 245 -11.11 -2.52 5.26
C PHE A 245 -9.90 -1.69 4.87
N GLY A 246 -9.88 -0.40 5.20
CA GLY A 246 -8.73 0.47 4.95
C GLY A 246 -7.45 -0.05 5.60
N GLU A 247 -7.50 -0.35 6.90
CA GLU A 247 -6.33 -0.78 7.69
C GLU A 247 -5.89 -2.21 7.37
N GLY A 248 -6.85 -3.11 7.18
CA GLY A 248 -6.59 -4.49 6.77
C GLY A 248 -5.97 -4.54 5.37
N TRP A 249 -6.51 -3.79 4.41
CA TRP A 249 -5.94 -3.74 3.07
C TRP A 249 -4.50 -3.20 3.07
N ALA A 250 -4.24 -2.13 3.81
CA ALA A 250 -2.90 -1.55 3.95
C ALA A 250 -1.89 -2.55 4.53
N THR A 251 -2.30 -3.31 5.54
CA THR A 251 -1.47 -4.37 6.14
C THR A 251 -1.22 -5.52 5.17
N PHE A 252 -2.26 -6.02 4.50
CA PHE A 252 -2.14 -7.02 3.44
C PHE A 252 -1.16 -6.57 2.35
N PHE A 253 -1.30 -5.32 1.87
CA PHE A 253 -0.45 -4.74 0.84
C PHE A 253 1.03 -4.78 1.25
N ALA A 254 1.34 -4.48 2.52
CA ALA A 254 2.71 -4.58 3.02
C ALA A 254 3.29 -6.00 2.90
N GLY A 255 2.50 -7.02 3.23
CA GLY A 255 2.87 -8.42 3.04
C GLY A 255 3.10 -8.76 1.56
N ALA A 256 2.18 -8.35 0.69
CA ALA A 256 2.24 -8.63 -0.75
C ALA A 256 3.45 -7.97 -1.43
N VAL A 257 3.80 -6.73 -1.04
CA VAL A 257 5.02 -6.05 -1.50
C VAL A 257 6.26 -6.84 -1.06
N ARG A 258 6.35 -7.25 0.21
CA ARG A 258 7.48 -8.05 0.73
C ARG A 258 7.59 -9.40 0.03
N GLN A 259 6.46 -10.07 -0.27
CA GLN A 259 6.42 -11.29 -1.06
C GLN A 259 6.99 -11.06 -2.47
N SER A 260 6.61 -9.97 -3.14
CA SER A 260 7.11 -9.66 -4.49
C SER A 260 8.61 -9.38 -4.54
N GLN A 261 9.20 -8.97 -3.42
CA GLN A 261 10.65 -8.80 -3.25
C GLN A 261 11.38 -10.14 -2.98
N GLY A 262 10.64 -11.24 -2.80
CA GLY A 262 11.18 -12.56 -2.48
C GLY A 262 11.74 -12.65 -1.05
N LEU A 263 11.24 -11.83 -0.13
CA LEU A 263 11.66 -11.87 1.27
C LEU A 263 11.17 -13.16 1.96
N PHE A 264 11.95 -13.62 2.94
CA PHE A 264 11.53 -14.70 3.83
C PHE A 264 10.53 -14.17 4.86
N ASP A 265 9.52 -14.97 5.18
CA ASP A 265 8.43 -14.66 6.09
C ASP A 265 7.75 -13.31 5.77
N PRO A 266 7.13 -13.15 4.58
CA PRO A 266 6.55 -11.88 4.16
C PRO A 266 5.20 -11.56 4.83
N GLY A 267 4.45 -12.59 5.26
CA GLY A 267 3.06 -12.48 5.73
C GLY A 267 2.88 -12.12 7.21
N TYR A 268 3.36 -10.95 7.64
CA TYR A 268 3.07 -10.45 8.99
C TYR A 268 3.13 -8.93 9.08
N TYR A 269 2.39 -8.38 10.05
CA TYR A 269 2.59 -7.05 10.62
C TYR A 269 3.65 -7.09 11.73
N LEU A 270 4.54 -6.09 11.76
CA LEU A 270 5.52 -5.92 12.82
C LEU A 270 5.89 -4.44 13.02
N ASP A 271 5.73 -3.99 14.25
CA ASP A 271 6.18 -2.69 14.79
C ASP A 271 7.20 -2.98 15.91
N CYS A 272 8.35 -2.32 15.82
CA CYS A 272 9.45 -2.40 16.75
C CYS A 272 9.82 -1.02 17.31
N ASN A 273 10.32 -1.01 18.55
CA ASN A 273 10.60 0.20 19.32
C ASN A 273 11.73 1.14 18.87
N GLY A 274 12.20 1.08 17.62
CA GLY A 274 13.21 1.98 17.06
C GLY A 274 14.53 2.09 17.84
N ALA A 275 14.72 1.29 18.89
CA ALA A 275 15.86 1.34 19.78
C ALA A 275 17.03 0.61 19.14
N ALA A 276 18.25 1.00 19.49
CA ALA A 276 19.47 0.37 18.96
C ALA A 276 19.67 -1.10 19.43
N ALA A 277 18.96 -1.52 20.48
CA ALA A 277 19.08 -2.85 21.04
C ALA A 277 18.38 -3.92 20.16
N THR A 278 18.77 -5.18 20.36
CA THR A 278 18.04 -6.35 19.83
C THR A 278 16.70 -6.53 20.54
N GLY A 279 15.72 -7.19 19.91
CA GLY A 279 14.38 -7.32 20.47
C GLY A 279 13.48 -6.15 20.07
N GLY A 280 12.53 -5.83 20.95
CA GLY A 280 11.80 -4.56 20.88
C GLY A 280 10.48 -4.59 20.12
N VAL A 281 9.91 -5.77 19.85
CA VAL A 281 8.55 -5.89 19.30
C VAL A 281 7.54 -5.12 20.18
N GLN A 282 6.78 -4.22 19.58
CA GLN A 282 5.69 -3.48 20.21
C GLN A 282 4.32 -4.07 19.83
N LEU A 283 4.13 -4.31 18.54
CA LEU A 283 2.93 -4.90 17.97
C LEU A 283 3.34 -5.86 16.85
N SER A 284 2.67 -7.00 16.77
CA SER A 284 2.94 -7.99 15.73
C SER A 284 1.74 -8.88 15.52
N MET A 285 1.41 -9.20 14.27
CA MET A 285 0.41 -10.22 13.95
C MET A 285 0.79 -10.95 12.66
N ARG A 286 0.69 -12.28 12.65
CA ARG A 286 0.87 -13.08 11.43
C ARG A 286 -0.39 -13.04 10.60
N MET A 287 -0.24 -12.85 9.29
CA MET A 287 -1.35 -12.90 8.35
C MET A 287 -1.84 -14.35 8.19
N GLU A 288 -0.92 -15.31 8.16
CA GLU A 288 -1.24 -16.73 8.05
C GLU A 288 -2.30 -17.18 9.07
N ASN A 289 -2.01 -17.04 10.36
CA ASN A 289 -2.82 -17.66 11.41
C ASN A 289 -3.35 -16.68 12.45
N GLY A 290 -3.24 -15.39 12.19
CA GLY A 290 -3.70 -14.33 13.07
C GLY A 290 -2.98 -14.26 14.42
N SER A 291 -1.91 -15.04 14.64
CA SER A 291 -1.20 -15.06 15.92
C SER A 291 -0.53 -13.72 16.22
N PRO A 292 -0.58 -13.21 17.47
CA PRO A 292 -1.15 -13.85 18.67
C PRO A 292 -2.63 -13.57 18.92
N TYR A 293 -3.32 -12.86 18.02
CA TYR A 293 -4.69 -12.38 18.19
C TYR A 293 -5.76 -13.35 17.68
N ALA A 294 -5.39 -14.48 17.08
CA ALA A 294 -6.28 -15.45 16.42
C ALA A 294 -7.62 -15.74 17.14
N SER A 295 -7.63 -15.87 18.47
CA SER A 295 -8.86 -16.13 19.24
C SER A 295 -9.85 -14.95 19.26
N ALA A 296 -9.33 -13.74 19.09
CA ALA A 296 -10.04 -12.47 19.08
C ALA A 296 -10.09 -11.83 17.68
N THR A 297 -9.68 -12.54 16.63
CA THR A 297 -9.76 -12.06 15.24
C THR A 297 -10.96 -12.66 14.52
N GLY A 298 -11.76 -11.82 13.88
CA GLY A 298 -12.81 -12.28 12.94
C GLY A 298 -13.84 -11.22 12.55
N GLY A 299 -14.44 -11.41 11.37
CA GLY A 299 -15.52 -10.58 10.85
C GLY A 299 -15.06 -9.41 10.00
N GLU A 300 -16.02 -8.67 9.47
CA GLU A 300 -15.79 -7.54 8.54
C GLU A 300 -15.42 -6.23 9.27
N ALA A 301 -15.59 -6.21 10.60
CA ALA A 301 -15.29 -5.10 11.50
C ALA A 301 -13.97 -5.32 12.27
N ASP A 302 -13.05 -6.07 11.67
CA ASP A 302 -11.76 -6.44 12.25
C ASP A 302 -10.69 -6.34 11.17
N GLU A 303 -9.79 -5.36 11.29
CA GLU A 303 -8.67 -5.17 10.34
C GLU A 303 -7.80 -6.43 10.21
N GLY A 304 -7.66 -7.19 11.31
CA GLY A 304 -6.90 -8.43 11.39
C GLY A 304 -7.51 -9.50 10.49
N ALA A 305 -8.82 -9.68 10.62
CA ALA A 305 -9.54 -10.65 9.81
C ALA A 305 -9.44 -10.33 8.32
N ILE A 306 -9.45 -9.03 7.98
CA ILE A 306 -9.38 -8.58 6.59
C ILE A 306 -8.01 -8.85 5.99
N PHE A 307 -6.92 -8.46 6.67
CA PHE A 307 -5.60 -8.71 6.09
C PHE A 307 -5.25 -10.20 6.02
N CYS A 308 -5.76 -11.01 6.95
CA CYS A 308 -5.57 -12.46 6.89
C CYS A 308 -6.34 -13.05 5.70
N ALA A 309 -7.63 -12.73 5.56
CA ALA A 309 -8.42 -13.24 4.44
C ALA A 309 -7.88 -12.80 3.06
N LEU A 310 -7.35 -11.58 2.94
CA LEU A 310 -6.73 -11.12 1.69
C LEU A 310 -5.37 -11.76 1.44
N TRP A 311 -4.62 -12.08 2.51
CA TRP A 311 -3.36 -12.80 2.39
C TRP A 311 -3.58 -14.19 1.80
N ASP A 312 -4.55 -14.95 2.32
CA ASP A 312 -4.96 -16.28 1.85
C ASP A 312 -5.42 -16.29 0.37
N VAL A 313 -5.83 -15.14 -0.17
CA VAL A 313 -6.18 -15.02 -1.60
C VAL A 313 -4.95 -15.01 -2.50
N VAL A 314 -3.79 -14.53 -2.01
CA VAL A 314 -2.61 -14.26 -2.84
C VAL A 314 -1.38 -15.08 -2.49
N ASP A 315 -1.26 -15.53 -1.25
CA ASP A 315 -0.15 -16.36 -0.82
C ASP A 315 -0.33 -17.78 -1.35
N THR A 316 0.76 -18.53 -1.50
CA THR A 316 0.71 -19.84 -2.15
C THR A 316 1.68 -20.79 -1.49
N LEU A 317 1.67 -22.08 -1.87
CA LEU A 317 2.75 -23.00 -1.45
C LEU A 317 4.15 -22.54 -1.87
N ALA A 318 4.28 -21.61 -2.81
CA ALA A 318 5.55 -21.03 -3.21
C ALA A 318 5.96 -19.82 -2.34
N THR A 319 5.05 -19.31 -1.51
CA THR A 319 5.34 -18.28 -0.51
C THR A 319 6.39 -18.82 0.46
N ASN A 320 7.36 -17.95 0.77
CA ASN A 320 8.50 -18.30 1.59
C ASN A 320 8.25 -17.90 3.06
N ASP A 321 7.12 -18.31 3.63
CA ASP A 321 6.64 -17.90 4.96
C ASP A 321 7.38 -18.59 6.14
N GLY A 322 8.23 -19.57 5.87
CA GLY A 322 8.99 -20.29 6.90
C GLY A 322 8.16 -21.30 7.70
N GLY A 323 6.88 -21.46 7.38
CA GLY A 323 6.00 -22.53 7.82
C GLY A 323 5.94 -23.67 6.81
N ALA A 324 5.35 -24.79 7.21
CA ALA A 324 4.97 -25.89 6.31
C ALA A 324 3.48 -26.21 6.44
N THR A 325 2.73 -25.34 7.12
CA THR A 325 1.33 -25.56 7.47
C THR A 325 0.58 -24.29 7.12
N ASP A 326 0.26 -24.23 5.84
CA ASP A 326 -0.89 -23.53 5.28
C ASP A 326 -2.11 -23.88 6.16
N ASP A 327 -2.71 -22.88 6.80
CA ASP A 327 -3.79 -23.07 7.76
C ASP A 327 -5.19 -22.97 7.15
N ASP A 328 -5.25 -22.69 5.84
CA ASP A 328 -6.43 -22.86 5.04
C ASP A 328 -6.34 -24.10 4.13
N ALA A 329 -7.40 -24.35 3.34
CA ALA A 329 -7.45 -25.50 2.43
C ALA A 329 -7.00 -25.15 1.00
N LEU A 330 -6.58 -23.90 0.78
CA LEU A 330 -6.50 -23.18 -0.48
C LEU A 330 -5.23 -22.32 -0.53
N ASN A 331 -4.13 -22.96 -0.91
CA ASN A 331 -2.82 -22.36 -1.18
C ASN A 331 -2.72 -21.29 -2.31
N GLY A 332 -3.65 -20.34 -2.40
CA GLY A 332 -3.76 -19.26 -3.41
C GLY A 332 -3.62 -19.67 -4.87
N THR A 333 -3.78 -20.96 -5.19
CA THR A 333 -3.84 -21.45 -6.58
C THR A 333 -5.20 -21.15 -7.24
N ILE A 334 -5.97 -20.24 -6.66
CA ILE A 334 -7.22 -19.75 -7.23
C ILE A 334 -6.90 -18.93 -8.49
N SER A 335 -7.48 -19.33 -9.61
CA SER A 335 -7.38 -18.57 -10.85
C SER A 335 -8.65 -17.78 -11.10
N PHE A 336 -8.49 -16.46 -11.21
CA PHE A 336 -9.57 -15.51 -11.48
C PHE A 336 -9.55 -15.18 -12.98
N ALA A 337 -10.31 -15.93 -13.77
CA ALA A 337 -10.38 -15.78 -15.23
C ALA A 337 -9.00 -15.77 -15.92
N GLY A 338 -8.04 -16.55 -15.40
CA GLY A 338 -6.67 -16.62 -15.92
C GLY A 338 -5.66 -15.69 -15.22
N LEU A 339 -6.10 -14.89 -14.25
CA LEU A 339 -5.24 -14.12 -13.36
C LEU A 339 -4.88 -14.92 -12.10
N GLY A 340 -3.71 -14.65 -11.54
CA GLY A 340 -3.37 -15.07 -10.17
C GLY A 340 -3.97 -14.13 -9.13
N GLY A 341 -3.94 -14.52 -7.85
CA GLY A 341 -4.55 -13.76 -6.74
C GLY A 341 -4.11 -12.30 -6.69
N ASP A 342 -2.79 -12.05 -6.76
CA ASP A 342 -2.20 -10.71 -6.79
C ASP A 342 -2.75 -9.79 -7.91
N ASP A 343 -2.83 -10.30 -9.14
CA ASP A 343 -3.33 -9.53 -10.29
C ASP A 343 -4.85 -9.33 -10.19
N ALA A 344 -5.57 -10.33 -9.69
CA ALA A 344 -7.01 -10.27 -9.48
C ALA A 344 -7.36 -9.25 -8.39
N GLN A 345 -6.69 -9.30 -7.25
CA GLN A 345 -6.84 -8.34 -6.14
C GLN A 345 -6.61 -6.92 -6.66
N TRP A 346 -5.53 -6.68 -7.41
CA TRP A 346 -5.27 -5.35 -7.96
C TRP A 346 -6.34 -4.88 -8.96
N GLN A 347 -6.85 -5.78 -9.80
CA GLN A 347 -7.94 -5.47 -10.71
C GLN A 347 -9.23 -5.11 -9.96
N VAL A 348 -9.54 -5.83 -8.89
CA VAL A 348 -10.70 -5.56 -8.04
C VAL A 348 -10.56 -4.21 -7.34
N PHE A 349 -9.40 -3.99 -6.71
CA PHE A 349 -9.06 -2.78 -6.00
C PHE A 349 -9.20 -1.52 -6.87
N THR A 350 -8.65 -1.55 -8.08
CA THR A 350 -8.68 -0.38 -8.98
C THR A 350 -9.96 -0.25 -9.81
N GLY A 351 -10.87 -1.22 -9.71
CA GLY A 351 -12.11 -1.31 -10.46
C GLY A 351 -13.34 -1.23 -9.55
N PRO A 352 -13.99 -2.37 -9.22
CA PRO A 352 -15.15 -2.44 -8.32
C PRO A 352 -15.02 -1.63 -7.03
N VAL A 353 -13.91 -1.80 -6.29
CA VAL A 353 -13.69 -1.10 -5.01
C VAL A 353 -13.66 0.42 -5.19
N ARG A 354 -12.94 0.89 -6.21
CA ARG A 354 -12.80 2.32 -6.52
C ARG A 354 -14.11 3.06 -6.80
N VAL A 355 -15.19 2.35 -7.15
CA VAL A 355 -16.49 2.97 -7.46
C VAL A 355 -17.57 2.63 -6.43
N ALA A 356 -17.21 1.90 -5.38
CA ALA A 356 -18.12 1.54 -4.30
C ALA A 356 -18.50 2.78 -3.47
N THR A 357 -19.52 2.63 -2.63
CA THR A 357 -19.96 3.67 -1.70
C THR A 357 -20.24 3.04 -0.35
N ASN A 358 -19.76 3.66 0.73
CA ASN A 358 -19.63 3.01 2.04
C ASN A 358 -18.77 1.74 1.92
N LEU A 359 -17.62 1.89 1.28
CA LEU A 359 -16.72 0.82 0.87
C LEU A 359 -16.29 -0.07 2.04
N THR A 360 -16.55 -1.37 1.94
CA THR A 360 -16.06 -2.39 2.90
C THR A 360 -15.42 -3.57 2.17
N ILE A 361 -14.87 -4.51 2.94
CA ILE A 361 -14.30 -5.77 2.41
C ILE A 361 -15.31 -6.58 1.56
N ARG A 362 -16.61 -6.37 1.77
CA ARG A 362 -17.66 -6.95 0.93
C ARG A 362 -17.51 -6.57 -0.54
N ASP A 363 -17.17 -5.32 -0.83
CA ASP A 363 -17.07 -4.83 -2.21
C ASP A 363 -15.84 -5.40 -2.92
N GLU A 364 -14.75 -5.64 -2.19
CA GLU A 364 -13.59 -6.40 -2.68
C GLU A 364 -13.97 -7.87 -2.93
N PHE A 365 -14.65 -8.53 -1.99
CA PHE A 365 -15.12 -9.91 -2.19
C PHE A 365 -16.01 -10.05 -3.44
N HIS A 366 -16.98 -9.14 -3.62
CA HIS A 366 -17.84 -9.11 -4.81
C HIS A 366 -17.06 -8.82 -6.09
N GLY A 367 -16.06 -7.95 -5.98
CA GLY A 367 -15.20 -7.56 -7.09
C GLY A 367 -14.57 -8.74 -7.83
N PHE A 368 -14.22 -9.82 -7.11
CA PHE A 368 -13.62 -11.02 -7.71
C PHE A 368 -14.53 -11.74 -8.71
N PHE A 369 -15.84 -11.43 -8.73
CA PHE A 369 -16.81 -12.06 -9.61
C PHE A 369 -17.33 -11.14 -10.72
N VAL A 370 -16.86 -9.89 -10.77
CA VAL A 370 -17.30 -8.92 -11.77
C VAL A 370 -16.12 -8.43 -12.64
N PRO A 371 -16.34 -8.19 -13.95
CA PRO A 371 -17.58 -8.42 -14.70
C PRO A 371 -17.80 -9.90 -15.07
N VAL A 372 -16.87 -10.79 -14.73
CA VAL A 372 -16.90 -12.21 -15.11
C VAL A 372 -16.74 -13.09 -13.87
N ASP A 373 -17.73 -13.94 -13.63
CA ASP A 373 -17.64 -14.98 -12.61
C ASP A 373 -16.76 -16.15 -13.12
N SER A 374 -15.69 -16.42 -12.36
CA SER A 374 -14.73 -17.48 -12.65
C SER A 374 -15.10 -18.83 -12.01
N GLY A 375 -16.23 -18.91 -11.30
CA GLY A 375 -16.68 -20.12 -10.60
C GLY A 375 -15.87 -20.45 -9.36
N VAL A 376 -15.22 -19.45 -8.76
CA VAL A 376 -14.31 -19.58 -7.60
C VAL A 376 -14.98 -19.32 -6.24
N TYR A 377 -16.31 -19.18 -6.23
CA TYR A 377 -17.06 -18.87 -5.02
C TYR A 377 -16.82 -19.86 -3.88
N PRO A 378 -16.85 -21.20 -4.07
CA PRO A 378 -16.59 -22.13 -2.97
C PRO A 378 -15.22 -21.94 -2.31
N GLN A 379 -14.22 -21.49 -3.09
CA GLN A 379 -12.87 -21.24 -2.60
C GLN A 379 -12.83 -19.93 -1.80
N LEU A 380 -13.33 -18.84 -2.37
CA LEU A 380 -13.40 -17.56 -1.68
C LEU A 380 -14.28 -17.62 -0.41
N ASP A 381 -15.43 -18.31 -0.45
CA ASP A 381 -16.26 -18.50 0.76
C ASP A 381 -15.49 -19.26 1.84
N ALA A 382 -14.68 -20.27 1.49
CA ALA A 382 -13.88 -20.99 2.46
C ALA A 382 -12.82 -20.10 3.14
N ILE A 383 -12.06 -19.32 2.36
CA ILE A 383 -11.06 -18.37 2.87
C ILE A 383 -11.71 -17.37 3.83
N PHE A 384 -12.72 -16.65 3.34
CA PHE A 384 -13.34 -15.57 4.10
C PHE A 384 -14.07 -16.11 5.35
N ASN A 385 -14.69 -17.30 5.26
CA ASN A 385 -15.35 -17.93 6.39
C ASN A 385 -14.36 -18.44 7.46
N THR A 386 -13.09 -18.73 7.14
CA THR A 386 -12.03 -19.00 8.15
C THR A 386 -11.86 -17.79 9.07
N TRP A 387 -11.83 -16.61 8.48
CA TRP A 387 -11.80 -15.32 9.17
C TRP A 387 -13.18 -14.80 9.54
N LYS A 388 -14.18 -15.68 9.44
CA LYS A 388 -15.54 -15.49 9.91
C LYS A 388 -16.26 -14.29 9.24
N GLN A 389 -15.77 -13.90 8.06
CA GLN A 389 -16.43 -13.02 7.09
C GLN A 389 -17.38 -13.87 6.24
N ARG A 390 -18.66 -13.52 6.17
CA ARG A 390 -19.72 -14.46 5.72
C ARG A 390 -20.56 -13.89 4.60
N PHE A 391 -20.11 -14.11 3.37
CA PHE A 391 -20.80 -13.69 2.16
C PHE A 391 -21.62 -14.84 1.55
N ARG A 392 -22.73 -15.22 2.21
CA ARG A 392 -23.65 -16.28 1.75
C ARG A 392 -25.09 -16.02 2.21
N LEU A 393 -26.09 -16.51 1.45
CA LEU A 393 -27.52 -16.29 1.74
C LEU A 393 -27.89 -16.76 3.16
N ASP A 394 -28.73 -15.98 3.85
CA ASP A 394 -29.44 -16.45 5.04
C ASP A 394 -30.91 -16.86 4.77
N ALA A 395 -31.61 -17.25 5.84
CA ALA A 395 -32.96 -17.79 5.77
C ALA A 395 -34.07 -16.75 5.57
N LEU A 396 -33.78 -15.44 5.57
CA LEU A 396 -34.74 -14.36 5.34
C LEU A 396 -34.76 -13.84 3.91
N GLU A 397 -33.77 -14.23 3.11
CA GLU A 397 -33.69 -13.87 1.71
C GLU A 397 -34.91 -14.38 0.92
N PRO A 398 -35.50 -13.59 -0.01
CA PRO A 398 -35.05 -12.26 -0.43
C PRO A 398 -35.65 -11.10 0.39
N ASN A 399 -34.81 -10.20 0.90
CA ASN A 399 -35.21 -8.97 1.61
C ASN A 399 -34.50 -7.69 1.10
N ASN A 400 -34.06 -7.72 -0.15
CA ASN A 400 -33.21 -6.69 -0.78
C ASN A 400 -33.91 -5.39 -1.19
N ALA A 401 -35.17 -5.21 -0.82
CA ALA A 401 -35.96 -4.04 -1.20
C ALA A 401 -37.00 -3.69 -0.13
N ILE A 402 -37.40 -2.41 -0.09
CA ILE A 402 -38.49 -1.93 0.78
C ILE A 402 -39.76 -2.79 0.63
N GLY A 403 -40.08 -3.23 -0.58
CA GLY A 403 -41.26 -4.06 -0.86
C GLY A 403 -41.16 -5.52 -0.38
N SER A 404 -39.97 -6.01 -0.11
CA SER A 404 -39.68 -7.35 0.42
C SER A 404 -39.08 -7.31 1.82
N ALA A 405 -39.20 -6.18 2.52
CA ALA A 405 -38.60 -5.99 3.83
C ALA A 405 -39.12 -7.00 4.86
N THR A 406 -38.22 -7.68 5.57
CA THR A 406 -38.59 -8.66 6.58
C THR A 406 -39.25 -7.98 7.78
N PRO A 407 -40.48 -8.36 8.19
CA PRO A 407 -41.11 -7.80 9.38
C PRO A 407 -40.36 -8.17 10.67
N LEU A 408 -40.00 -7.17 11.46
CA LEU A 408 -39.42 -7.33 12.79
C LEU A 408 -40.52 -7.42 13.86
N VAL A 409 -40.28 -8.28 14.84
CA VAL A 409 -41.08 -8.33 16.06
C VAL A 409 -40.47 -7.36 17.06
N LEU A 410 -41.17 -6.27 17.37
CA LEU A 410 -40.74 -5.31 18.37
C LEU A 410 -40.70 -5.95 19.77
N GLY A 411 -39.60 -5.75 20.48
CA GLY A 411 -39.40 -6.23 21.84
C GLY A 411 -37.92 -6.26 22.20
N ASN A 412 -37.62 -6.76 23.39
CA ASN A 412 -36.24 -6.82 23.91
C ASN A 412 -35.50 -8.10 23.46
N ALA A 413 -36.14 -8.91 22.60
CA ALA A 413 -35.57 -10.15 22.07
C ALA A 413 -34.84 -9.86 20.76
N TRP A 414 -33.71 -10.52 20.57
CA TRP A 414 -32.87 -10.34 19.38
C TRP A 414 -33.37 -11.22 18.26
N SER A 415 -33.28 -10.70 17.04
CA SER A 415 -33.42 -11.54 15.85
C SER A 415 -32.29 -12.58 15.82
N PRO A 416 -32.50 -13.72 15.14
CA PRO A 416 -31.41 -14.62 14.76
C PRO A 416 -30.28 -13.88 14.05
N THR A 417 -29.06 -14.43 14.11
CA THR A 417 -27.90 -13.96 13.33
C THR A 417 -28.23 -13.95 11.84
N ARG A 418 -27.78 -12.89 11.15
CA ARG A 418 -28.02 -12.62 9.73
C ARG A 418 -26.70 -12.52 8.98
N THR A 419 -26.76 -12.75 7.68
CA THR A 419 -25.64 -12.48 6.77
C THR A 419 -26.13 -11.46 5.75
N LEU A 420 -25.31 -10.43 5.53
CA LEU A 420 -25.55 -9.46 4.46
C LEU A 420 -25.12 -10.12 3.14
N TYR A 421 -25.97 -10.99 2.58
CA TYR A 421 -25.74 -11.51 1.24
C TYR A 421 -27.02 -11.77 0.45
N SER A 422 -27.05 -11.26 -0.79
CA SER A 422 -28.03 -11.65 -1.80
C SER A 422 -27.50 -11.56 -3.24
N SER A 423 -28.02 -12.41 -4.14
CA SER A 423 -27.69 -12.45 -5.57
C SER A 423 -28.91 -12.69 -6.45
N THR A 424 -29.03 -11.96 -7.56
CA THR A 424 -30.08 -12.16 -8.58
C THR A 424 -29.60 -12.91 -9.83
N ALA A 425 -28.32 -13.31 -9.91
CA ALA A 425 -27.71 -13.97 -11.07
C ALA A 425 -27.89 -15.50 -11.07
N ASN A 426 -27.69 -16.16 -12.22
CA ASN A 426 -27.62 -17.62 -12.35
C ASN A 426 -26.46 -18.06 -13.28
N PRO A 427 -25.40 -18.72 -12.76
CA PRO A 427 -25.22 -19.08 -11.35
C PRO A 427 -25.16 -17.84 -10.44
N PRO A 428 -25.50 -17.96 -9.15
CA PRO A 428 -25.50 -16.85 -8.20
C PRO A 428 -24.11 -16.22 -8.13
N VAL A 429 -24.03 -14.92 -8.41
CA VAL A 429 -22.83 -14.10 -8.26
C VAL A 429 -22.98 -13.22 -7.02
N PRO A 430 -22.10 -13.28 -6.01
CA PRO A 430 -22.16 -12.40 -4.84
C PRO A 430 -22.35 -10.91 -5.17
N GLY A 431 -23.47 -10.35 -4.68
CA GLY A 431 -23.79 -8.93 -4.43
C GLY A 431 -23.47 -7.82 -5.44
N ASP A 432 -24.41 -7.60 -6.36
CA ASP A 432 -24.86 -6.22 -6.62
C ASP A 432 -26.19 -6.02 -5.86
N ASN A 433 -26.25 -5.02 -4.99
CA ASN A 433 -27.44 -4.58 -4.23
C ASN A 433 -27.97 -5.49 -3.11
N ASP A 434 -27.11 -6.20 -2.38
CA ASP A 434 -27.61 -6.75 -1.11
C ASP A 434 -27.74 -5.64 -0.06
N SER A 435 -28.99 -5.33 0.24
CA SER A 435 -29.41 -4.34 1.22
C SER A 435 -30.50 -4.99 2.04
N ASP A 436 -30.17 -5.33 3.27
CA ASP A 436 -31.05 -6.00 4.19
C ASP A 436 -32.17 -5.07 4.67
N PHE A 437 -33.35 -5.12 4.04
CA PHE A 437 -34.49 -4.31 4.48
C PHE A 437 -35.30 -5.04 5.55
N TYR A 438 -35.53 -4.33 6.65
CA TYR A 438 -36.41 -4.73 7.73
C TYR A 438 -37.54 -3.72 7.90
N SER A 439 -38.72 -4.20 8.31
CA SER A 439 -39.89 -3.35 8.54
C SER A 439 -40.47 -3.54 9.93
N PHE A 440 -40.94 -2.47 10.54
CA PHE A 440 -41.65 -2.50 11.81
C PHE A 440 -42.74 -1.43 11.84
N ALA A 441 -43.78 -1.66 12.63
CA ALA A 441 -44.88 -0.72 12.78
C ALA A 441 -44.81 -0.03 14.15
N LEU A 442 -44.93 1.29 14.16
CA LEU A 442 -44.95 2.11 15.37
C LEU A 442 -46.33 2.73 15.59
N ALA A 443 -46.73 2.86 16.86
CA ALA A 443 -47.84 3.72 17.22
C ALA A 443 -47.43 5.21 17.06
N ALA A 444 -48.42 6.08 16.82
CA ALA A 444 -48.16 7.52 16.74
C ALA A 444 -47.49 8.04 18.03
N ALA A 445 -46.47 8.88 17.87
CA ALA A 445 -45.64 9.43 18.95
C ALA A 445 -44.84 8.39 19.77
N ALA A 446 -44.69 7.15 19.29
CA ALA A 446 -43.77 6.19 19.89
C ALA A 446 -42.32 6.66 19.73
N VAL A 447 -41.52 6.42 20.77
CA VAL A 447 -40.05 6.47 20.72
C VAL A 447 -39.56 5.06 20.46
N PHE A 448 -38.59 4.92 19.58
CA PHE A 448 -37.97 3.66 19.24
C PHE A 448 -36.46 3.84 19.19
N GLU A 449 -35.77 2.73 19.34
CA GLU A 449 -34.33 2.60 19.23
C GLU A 449 -34.08 1.44 18.27
N VAL A 450 -33.14 1.64 17.34
CA VAL A 450 -32.68 0.59 16.43
C VAL A 450 -31.22 0.37 16.76
N GLU A 451 -30.93 -0.81 17.25
CA GLU A 451 -29.57 -1.25 17.56
C GLU A 451 -29.28 -2.49 16.73
N THR A 452 -28.13 -2.49 16.07
CA THR A 452 -27.42 -3.72 15.80
C THR A 452 -26.60 -4.04 17.04
N ARG A 453 -26.59 -5.31 17.44
CA ARG A 453 -25.65 -5.74 18.46
C ARG A 453 -25.18 -7.15 18.20
N TYR A 454 -24.00 -7.41 18.72
CA TYR A 454 -23.41 -8.71 18.85
C TYR A 454 -24.31 -9.70 19.62
N PRO A 455 -24.57 -10.92 19.10
CA PRO A 455 -25.26 -11.96 19.85
C PRO A 455 -24.73 -12.10 21.29
N GLY A 456 -25.61 -11.93 22.29
CA GLY A 456 -25.23 -12.02 23.70
C GLY A 456 -24.52 -10.78 24.29
N ALA A 457 -24.41 -9.68 23.54
CA ALA A 457 -23.72 -8.45 23.94
C ALA A 457 -22.21 -8.64 24.28
N ALA A 458 -21.59 -9.70 23.75
CA ALA A 458 -20.15 -9.88 23.82
C ALA A 458 -19.52 -9.19 22.60
N SER A 459 -18.60 -8.26 22.80
CA SER A 459 -17.66 -7.85 21.75
C SER A 459 -16.61 -8.95 21.66
N ASP A 460 -16.93 -10.03 20.96
CA ASP A 460 -15.95 -11.07 20.68
C ASP A 460 -15.91 -11.40 19.20
N ALA A 461 -14.82 -12.03 18.80
CA ALA A 461 -14.57 -12.40 17.43
C ALA A 461 -15.48 -13.52 16.91
N THR A 462 -16.66 -13.74 17.49
CA THR A 462 -17.72 -14.63 16.98
C THR A 462 -18.98 -13.88 16.54
N THR A 463 -19.04 -12.59 16.86
CA THR A 463 -20.20 -11.72 16.70
C THR A 463 -19.80 -10.53 15.83
N TYR A 464 -20.43 -10.31 14.66
CA TYR A 464 -19.87 -9.40 13.64
C TYR A 464 -20.77 -8.25 13.21
N ALA A 465 -20.04 -7.16 12.95
CA ALA A 465 -20.31 -5.89 12.28
C ALA A 465 -21.42 -5.00 12.86
N ASP A 466 -21.00 -3.80 13.30
CA ASP A 466 -21.86 -2.62 13.31
C ASP A 466 -22.15 -2.23 11.86
N THR A 467 -23.31 -2.67 11.37
CA THR A 467 -23.76 -2.33 10.03
C THR A 467 -24.20 -0.87 10.01
N HIS A 468 -23.87 -0.13 8.94
CA HIS A 468 -24.47 1.18 8.72
C HIS A 468 -26.01 1.04 8.56
N VAL A 469 -26.76 1.42 9.59
CA VAL A 469 -28.23 1.35 9.59
C VAL A 469 -28.81 2.64 9.01
N THR A 470 -29.77 2.53 8.09
CA THR A 470 -30.57 3.68 7.66
C THR A 470 -32.04 3.42 7.92
N VAL A 471 -32.66 4.24 8.76
CA VAL A 471 -34.10 4.19 9.01
C VAL A 471 -34.82 5.03 7.96
N ARG A 472 -35.77 4.43 7.24
CA ARG A 472 -36.57 5.09 6.21
C ARG A 472 -38.04 5.15 6.62
N ARG A 473 -38.73 6.21 6.19
CA ARG A 473 -40.19 6.29 6.26
C ARG A 473 -40.83 5.35 5.22
N PRO A 474 -42.13 5.03 5.33
CA PRO A 474 -42.83 4.21 4.33
C PRO A 474 -42.81 4.77 2.90
N ASP A 475 -42.58 6.08 2.74
CA ASP A 475 -42.41 6.73 1.43
C ASP A 475 -40.98 6.63 0.86
N GLY A 476 -40.07 5.93 1.56
CA GLY A 476 -38.68 5.73 1.19
C GLY A 476 -37.72 6.85 1.61
N SER A 477 -38.23 7.97 2.13
CA SER A 477 -37.40 9.08 2.61
C SER A 477 -36.60 8.68 3.84
N VAL A 478 -35.34 9.14 3.93
CA VAL A 478 -34.50 8.90 5.11
C VAL A 478 -35.10 9.62 6.31
N PHE A 479 -35.29 8.87 7.40
CA PHE A 479 -35.74 9.38 8.69
C PHE A 479 -34.54 9.64 9.61
N ALA A 480 -33.65 8.65 9.71
CA ALA A 480 -32.42 8.68 10.50
C ALA A 480 -31.35 7.78 9.87
N GLN A 481 -30.10 8.07 10.16
CA GLN A 481 -28.92 7.24 9.89
C GLN A 481 -28.10 7.18 11.16
#